data_AF-A0A9X1IGX0-F1
#
_entry.id   AF-A0A9X1IGX0-F1
#
_cell.length_a   1.000
_cell.length_b   1.000
_cell.length_c   1.000
_cell.angle_alpha   90.00
_cell.angle_beta   90.00
_cell.angle_gamma   90.00
#
_symmetry.space_group_name_H-M   'P 1'
#
loop_
_entity.id
_entity.type
_entity.pdbx_description
1 polymer ?
#
loop_
_entity_poly.entity_id
_entity_poly.type
_entity_poly.pdbx_seq_one_letter_code
_entity_poly.pdbx_strand_id
1 'polypeptide(L)'
;MAIGRREEARLLSQAEREAVEPTHYPAISDLPEEALRDAIRRLRELRNRAGDIARQQRREMRRKAEPRGAAPASDNAGTQRKQQVLAAALKRVNREIARREDLTQGDSALVESARRALAMKRAARHRHHPGPGRTAGEGMRATPSGRPSVSPDPREIGRVSQFVRNAQVRRDFA
;
A
#
# COMPACT_ATOMS: atom_id res chain seq x y z
N MET A 1 8.10 -5.40 -14.48
CA MET A 1 8.64 -6.66 -15.03
C MET A 1 9.40 -7.38 -13.94
N ALA A 2 9.10 -8.66 -13.69
CA ALA A 2 9.87 -9.49 -12.77
C ALA A 2 10.93 -10.24 -13.59
N ILE A 3 12.20 -10.05 -13.24
CA ILE A 3 13.32 -10.78 -13.85
C ILE A 3 13.46 -12.10 -13.11
N GLY A 4 13.48 -13.22 -13.82
CA GLY A 4 13.60 -14.54 -13.19
C GLY A 4 14.99 -14.77 -12.60
N ARG A 5 15.13 -15.54 -11.52
CA ARG A 5 16.44 -15.79 -10.87
C ARG A 5 17.53 -16.30 -11.83
N ARG A 6 17.17 -17.13 -12.81
CA ARG A 6 18.11 -17.61 -13.85
C ARG A 6 18.63 -16.47 -14.73
N GLU A 7 17.78 -15.50 -15.04
CA GLU A 7 18.16 -14.32 -15.81
C GLU A 7 18.96 -13.33 -14.94
N GLU A 8 18.57 -13.14 -13.68
CA GLU A 8 19.37 -12.37 -12.70
C GLU A 8 20.80 -12.90 -12.62
N ALA A 9 20.98 -14.22 -12.51
CA ALA A 9 22.29 -14.86 -12.47
C ALA A 9 23.13 -14.59 -13.74
N ARG A 10 22.52 -14.43 -14.91
CA ARG A 10 23.27 -14.11 -16.14
C ARG A 10 23.73 -12.65 -16.20
N LEU A 11 22.99 -11.75 -15.55
CA LEU A 11 23.22 -10.30 -15.62
C LEU A 11 24.20 -9.79 -14.55
N LEU A 12 24.27 -10.47 -13.42
CA LEU A 12 25.03 -10.05 -12.25
C LEU A 12 26.45 -10.64 -12.24
N SER A 13 27.43 -9.90 -11.71
CA SER A 13 28.73 -10.47 -11.37
C SER A 13 28.61 -11.43 -10.17
N GLN A 14 29.66 -12.20 -9.87
CA GLN A 14 29.66 -13.11 -8.71
C GLN A 14 29.40 -12.35 -7.40
N ALA A 15 30.14 -11.27 -7.14
CA ALA A 15 29.98 -10.45 -5.94
C ALA A 15 28.60 -9.77 -5.84
N GLU A 16 27.96 -9.49 -6.97
CA GLU A 16 26.60 -8.95 -7.03
C GLU A 16 25.54 -10.02 -6.78
N ARG A 17 25.76 -11.25 -7.28
CA ARG A 17 24.89 -12.39 -6.99
C ARG A 17 24.88 -12.69 -5.51
N GLU A 18 26.04 -12.74 -4.86
CA GLU A 18 26.16 -12.94 -3.42
C GLU A 18 25.41 -11.89 -2.60
N ALA A 19 25.33 -10.65 -3.10
CA ALA A 19 24.56 -9.58 -2.45
C ALA A 19 23.04 -9.72 -2.69
N VAL A 20 22.62 -10.31 -3.81
CA VAL A 20 21.20 -10.43 -4.20
C VAL A 20 20.57 -11.73 -3.68
N GLU A 21 21.31 -12.83 -3.63
CA GLU A 21 20.81 -14.14 -3.19
C GLU A 21 20.08 -14.11 -1.84
N PRO A 22 20.62 -13.50 -0.75
CA PRO A 22 19.93 -13.48 0.54
C PRO A 22 18.67 -12.59 0.55
N THR A 23 18.46 -11.75 -0.48
CA THR A 23 17.26 -10.90 -0.60
C THR A 23 16.03 -11.64 -1.11
N HIS A 24 16.20 -12.90 -1.53
CA HIS A 24 15.10 -13.70 -2.03
C HIS A 24 14.37 -14.42 -0.89
N TYR A 25 13.06 -14.56 -1.05
CA TYR A 25 12.25 -15.39 -0.16
C TYR A 25 12.60 -16.89 -0.37
N PRO A 26 12.65 -17.73 0.68
CA PRO A 26 12.37 -17.43 2.09
C PRO A 26 13.54 -16.84 2.88
N ALA A 27 14.78 -16.94 2.40
CA ALA A 27 16.00 -16.58 3.15
C ALA A 27 15.98 -15.16 3.75
N ILE A 28 15.38 -14.19 3.05
CA ILE A 28 15.26 -12.81 3.54
C ILE A 28 14.49 -12.68 4.86
N SER A 29 13.55 -13.59 5.13
CA SER A 29 12.76 -13.59 6.36
C SER A 29 13.57 -13.99 7.59
N ASP A 30 14.62 -14.78 7.40
CA ASP A 30 15.48 -15.28 8.49
C ASP A 30 16.65 -14.33 8.82
N LEU A 31 16.85 -13.27 8.02
CA LEU A 31 17.94 -12.32 8.23
C LEU A 31 17.72 -11.44 9.47
N PRO A 32 18.76 -11.18 10.28
CA PRO A 32 18.65 -10.20 11.37
C PRO A 32 18.49 -8.78 10.82
N GLU A 33 17.94 -7.87 11.63
CA GLU A 33 17.68 -6.48 11.21
C GLU A 33 18.96 -5.76 10.75
N GLU A 34 20.08 -5.97 11.45
CA GLU A 34 21.38 -5.40 11.08
C GLU A 34 21.81 -5.85 9.68
N ALA A 35 21.65 -7.14 9.36
CA ALA A 35 21.96 -7.66 8.03
C ALA A 35 21.05 -7.08 6.94
N LEU A 36 19.78 -6.78 7.24
CA LEU A 36 18.89 -6.09 6.30
C LEU A 36 19.36 -4.65 6.04
N ARG A 37 19.78 -3.93 7.09
CA ARG A 37 20.33 -2.57 6.96
C ARG A 37 21.63 -2.57 6.15
N ASP A 38 22.49 -3.55 6.38
CA ASP A 38 23.74 -3.74 5.62
C ASP A 38 23.48 -4.08 4.16
N ALA A 39 22.53 -4.99 3.91
CA ALA A 39 22.08 -5.31 2.56
C ALA A 39 21.57 -4.06 1.83
N ILE A 40 20.80 -3.18 2.49
CA ILE A 40 20.35 -1.91 1.91
C ILE A 40 21.54 -1.04 1.49
N ARG A 41 22.54 -0.87 2.37
CA ARG A 41 23.72 -0.05 2.06
C ARG A 41 24.46 -0.60 0.84
N ARG A 42 24.81 -1.88 0.88
CA ARG A 42 25.53 -2.57 -0.22
C ARG A 42 24.76 -2.54 -1.54
N LEU A 43 23.45 -2.82 -1.51
CA LEU A 43 22.62 -2.82 -2.73
C LEU A 43 22.46 -1.41 -3.33
N ARG A 44 22.38 -0.37 -2.49
CA ARG A 44 22.33 1.03 -2.98
C ARG A 44 23.62 1.39 -3.70
N GLU A 45 24.77 1.06 -3.14
CA GLU A 45 26.08 1.31 -3.75
C GLU A 45 26.22 0.59 -5.09
N LEU A 46 25.93 -0.71 -5.13
CA LEU A 46 25.98 -1.52 -6.35
C LEU A 46 25.02 -0.97 -7.42
N ARG A 47 23.78 -0.65 -7.04
CA ARG A 47 22.77 -0.10 -7.96
C ARG A 47 23.19 1.27 -8.50
N ASN A 48 23.70 2.15 -7.64
CA ASN A 48 24.14 3.47 -8.04
C ASN A 48 25.32 3.38 -9.01
N ARG A 49 26.32 2.55 -8.69
CA ARG A 49 27.44 2.26 -9.58
C ARG A 49 26.97 1.72 -10.93
N ALA A 50 26.05 0.77 -10.96
CA ALA A 50 25.48 0.25 -12.20
C ALA A 50 24.77 1.36 -13.01
N GLY A 51 24.01 2.24 -12.33
CA GLY A 51 23.36 3.38 -12.96
C GLY A 51 24.35 4.41 -13.52
N ASP A 52 25.45 4.68 -12.81
CA ASP A 52 26.49 5.60 -13.26
C ASP A 52 27.17 5.07 -14.53
N ILE A 53 27.50 3.78 -14.55
CA ILE A 53 28.05 3.11 -15.73
C ILE A 53 27.04 3.16 -16.89
N ALA A 54 25.77 2.85 -16.66
CA ALA A 54 24.75 2.87 -17.71
C ALA A 54 24.56 4.29 -18.32
N ARG A 55 24.62 5.33 -17.47
CA ARG A 55 24.56 6.73 -17.91
C ARG A 55 25.81 7.14 -18.68
N GLN A 56 26.99 6.70 -18.23
CA GLN A 56 28.25 6.93 -18.93
C GLN A 56 28.23 6.29 -20.32
N GLN A 57 27.92 4.99 -20.41
CA GLN A 57 27.77 4.29 -21.69
C GLN A 57 26.78 4.99 -22.62
N ARG A 58 25.64 5.47 -22.09
CA ARG A 58 24.66 6.25 -22.87
C ARG A 58 25.24 7.56 -23.42
N ARG A 59 26.13 8.21 -22.67
CA ARG A 59 26.79 9.45 -23.11
C ARG A 59 27.86 9.17 -24.15
N GLU A 60 28.64 8.10 -23.99
CA GLU A 60 29.63 7.64 -24.97
C GLU A 60 28.97 7.30 -26.31
N MET A 61 27.87 6.54 -26.31
CA MET A 61 27.06 6.24 -27.50
C MET A 61 26.59 7.51 -28.23
N ARG A 62 26.32 8.57 -27.47
CA ARG A 62 25.89 9.88 -27.98
C ARG A 62 27.06 10.79 -28.33
N ARG A 63 28.31 10.32 -28.20
CA ARG A 63 29.55 11.09 -28.38
C ARG A 63 29.62 12.33 -27.48
N LYS A 64 28.99 12.26 -26.30
CA LYS A 64 28.91 13.33 -25.28
C LYS A 64 29.82 13.07 -24.08
N ALA A 65 30.60 12.01 -24.11
CA ALA A 65 31.60 11.67 -23.12
C ALA A 65 32.73 10.91 -23.82
N GLU A 66 33.95 11.06 -23.30
CA GLU A 66 35.08 10.27 -23.76
C GLU A 66 34.87 8.79 -23.42
N PRO A 67 35.23 7.88 -24.34
CA PRO A 67 35.20 6.45 -24.08
C PRO A 67 36.08 6.10 -22.89
N ARG A 68 35.55 5.35 -21.92
CA ARG A 68 36.38 4.77 -20.86
C ARG A 68 37.29 3.63 -21.35
N GLY A 69 36.97 3.02 -22.49
CA GLY A 69 37.75 1.94 -23.10
C GLY A 69 38.34 2.35 -24.45
N ALA A 70 38.96 1.39 -25.14
CA ALA A 70 39.56 1.60 -26.46
C ALA A 70 38.53 2.07 -27.52
N ALA A 71 37.26 1.72 -27.34
CA ALA A 71 36.15 2.14 -28.20
C ALA A 71 34.96 2.61 -27.35
N PRO A 72 34.12 3.54 -27.87
CA PRO A 72 32.88 3.93 -27.20
C PRO A 72 31.95 2.73 -27.02
N ALA A 73 31.17 2.73 -25.95
CA ALA A 73 30.12 1.74 -25.76
C ALA A 73 29.14 1.73 -26.94
N SER A 74 28.80 0.54 -27.44
CA SER A 74 27.82 0.32 -28.52
C SER A 74 26.39 0.10 -28.00
N ASP A 75 26.25 -0.42 -26.78
CA ASP A 75 24.98 -0.68 -26.11
C ASP A 75 25.11 -0.49 -24.58
N ASN A 76 24.00 -0.20 -23.91
CA ASN A 76 23.88 -0.11 -22.45
C ASN A 76 22.73 -0.95 -21.87
N ALA A 77 22.01 -1.73 -22.67
CA ALA A 77 20.84 -2.50 -22.22
C ALA A 77 21.20 -3.50 -21.10
N GLY A 78 22.33 -4.19 -21.21
CA GLY A 78 22.80 -5.12 -20.17
C GLY A 78 23.01 -4.45 -18.82
N THR A 79 23.69 -3.29 -18.81
CA THR A 79 23.94 -2.51 -17.59
C THR A 79 22.64 -1.96 -16.99
N GLN A 80 21.69 -1.54 -17.84
CA GLN A 80 20.37 -1.11 -17.37
C GLN A 80 19.58 -2.27 -16.74
N ARG A 81 19.57 -3.46 -17.37
CA ARG A 81 18.90 -4.64 -16.80
C ARG A 81 19.53 -5.04 -15.47
N LYS A 82 20.86 -5.05 -15.38
CA LYS A 82 21.59 -5.24 -14.11
C LYS A 82 21.15 -4.23 -13.05
N GLN A 83 21.05 -2.94 -13.40
CA GLN A 83 20.56 -1.91 -12.48
C GLN A 83 19.12 -2.21 -12.01
N GLN A 84 18.25 -2.70 -12.89
CA GLN A 84 16.88 -3.09 -12.55
C GLN A 84 16.84 -4.27 -11.57
N VAL A 85 17.69 -5.29 -11.75
CA VAL A 85 17.82 -6.41 -10.81
C VAL A 85 18.22 -5.92 -9.42
N LEU A 86 19.24 -5.06 -9.33
CA LEU A 86 19.70 -4.49 -8.06
C LEU A 86 18.62 -3.61 -7.40
N ALA A 87 17.86 -2.85 -8.19
CA ALA A 87 16.74 -2.08 -7.68
C ALA A 87 15.59 -2.98 -7.16
N ALA A 88 15.33 -4.11 -7.84
CA ALA A 88 14.34 -5.09 -7.40
C ALA A 88 14.76 -5.76 -6.08
N ALA A 89 16.04 -6.13 -5.94
CA ALA A 89 16.59 -6.66 -4.71
C ALA A 89 16.43 -5.67 -3.54
N LEU A 90 16.79 -4.40 -3.76
CA LEU A 90 16.59 -3.36 -2.75
C LEU A 90 15.12 -3.20 -2.36
N LYS A 91 14.20 -3.28 -3.33
CA LYS A 91 12.76 -3.21 -3.07
C LYS A 91 12.28 -4.38 -2.20
N ARG A 92 12.82 -5.59 -2.38
CA ARG A 92 12.51 -6.76 -1.53
C ARG A 92 12.94 -6.51 -0.09
N VAL A 93 14.15 -6.00 0.12
CA VAL A 93 14.67 -5.67 1.46
C VAL A 93 13.85 -4.56 2.15
N ASN A 94 13.52 -3.49 1.45
CA ASN A 94 12.66 -2.45 2.02
C ASN A 94 11.27 -2.98 2.40
N ARG A 95 10.71 -3.90 1.58
CA ARG A 95 9.41 -4.51 1.87
C ARG A 95 9.49 -5.48 3.06
N GLU A 96 10.60 -6.19 3.24
CA GLU A 96 10.84 -7.02 4.43
C GLU A 96 10.84 -6.17 5.70
N ILE A 97 11.57 -5.05 5.71
CA ILE A 97 11.59 -4.13 6.85
C ILE A 97 10.20 -3.57 7.13
N ALA A 98 9.53 -3.05 6.09
CA ALA A 98 8.16 -2.55 6.23
C ALA A 98 7.21 -3.63 6.77
N ARG A 99 7.32 -4.89 6.32
CA ARG A 99 6.52 -5.99 6.86
C ARG A 99 6.79 -6.20 8.35
N ARG A 100 8.04 -6.14 8.80
CA ARG A 100 8.39 -6.28 10.23
C ARG A 100 7.84 -5.12 11.06
N GLU A 101 7.93 -3.90 10.54
CA GLU A 101 7.34 -2.72 11.16
C GLU A 101 5.81 -2.84 11.22
N ASP A 102 5.15 -3.25 10.14
CA ASP A 102 3.71 -3.47 10.08
C ASP A 102 3.25 -4.57 11.04
N LEU A 103 4.02 -5.65 11.21
CA LEU A 103 3.70 -6.72 12.17
C LEU A 103 3.81 -6.21 13.61
N THR A 104 4.86 -5.45 13.93
CA THR A 104 5.04 -4.90 15.29
C THR A 104 4.02 -3.80 15.62
N GLN A 105 3.74 -2.89 14.68
CA GLN A 105 2.80 -1.78 14.87
C GLN A 105 1.34 -2.21 14.69
N GLY A 106 1.04 -2.99 13.66
CA GLY A 106 -0.30 -3.43 13.30
C GLY A 106 -0.96 -4.26 14.38
N ASP A 107 -0.21 -5.17 15.00
CA ASP A 107 -0.72 -5.98 16.11
C ASP A 107 -1.12 -5.09 17.29
N SER A 108 -0.30 -4.09 17.65
CA SER A 108 -0.63 -3.19 18.76
C SER A 108 -1.83 -2.30 18.45
N ALA A 109 -1.91 -1.68 17.26
CA ALA A 109 -2.99 -0.79 16.90
C ALA A 109 -4.34 -1.52 16.75
N LEU A 110 -4.34 -2.72 16.17
CA LEU A 110 -5.54 -3.55 16.05
C LEU A 110 -6.01 -4.03 17.42
N VAL A 111 -5.09 -4.49 18.28
CA VAL A 111 -5.43 -4.89 19.66
C VAL A 111 -6.00 -3.72 20.46
N GLU A 112 -5.39 -2.54 20.39
CA GLU A 112 -5.88 -1.35 21.09
C GLU A 112 -7.24 -0.87 20.57
N SER A 113 -7.45 -0.86 19.26
CA SER A 113 -8.74 -0.51 18.67
C SER A 113 -9.84 -1.49 19.08
N ALA A 114 -9.54 -2.80 19.12
CA ALA A 114 -10.45 -3.83 19.59
C ALA A 114 -10.78 -3.68 21.07
N ARG A 115 -9.77 -3.38 21.92
CA ARG A 115 -9.97 -3.09 23.35
C ARG A 115 -10.87 -1.87 23.56
N ARG A 116 -10.65 -0.79 22.80
CA ARG A 116 -11.47 0.42 22.86
C ARG A 116 -12.92 0.16 22.42
N ALA A 117 -13.12 -0.58 21.34
CA ALA A 117 -14.45 -0.96 20.87
C ALA A 117 -15.17 -1.83 21.92
N LEU A 118 -14.46 -2.77 22.56
CA LEU A 118 -15.01 -3.58 23.64
C LEU A 118 -15.40 -2.73 24.86
N ALA A 119 -14.55 -1.77 25.25
CA ALA A 119 -14.84 -0.85 26.34
C ALA A 119 -16.08 0.00 26.05
N MET A 120 -16.20 0.55 24.84
CA MET A 120 -17.40 1.28 24.39
C MET A 120 -18.65 0.39 24.44
N LYS A 121 -18.56 -0.87 23.97
CA LYS A 121 -19.67 -1.83 24.03
C LYS A 121 -20.09 -2.15 25.47
N ARG A 122 -19.13 -2.31 26.38
CA ARG A 122 -19.39 -2.55 27.81
C ARG A 122 -20.04 -1.33 28.47
N ALA A 123 -19.54 -0.13 28.21
CA ALA A 123 -20.12 1.11 28.72
C ALA A 123 -21.55 1.32 28.20
N ALA A 124 -21.78 1.09 26.91
CA ALA A 124 -23.11 1.16 26.29
C ALA A 124 -24.07 0.04 26.72
N ARG A 125 -23.59 -1.00 27.41
CA ARG A 125 -24.44 -2.08 27.95
C ARG A 125 -25.27 -1.60 29.13
N HIS A 126 -24.78 -0.59 29.86
CA HIS A 126 -25.55 0.13 30.88
C HIS A 126 -26.32 1.29 30.24
N ARG A 127 -27.34 0.97 29.44
CA ARG A 127 -28.38 1.97 29.13
C ARG A 127 -29.27 2.07 30.36
N HIS A 128 -29.08 3.12 31.15
CA HIS A 128 -30.11 3.61 32.07
C HIS A 128 -31.23 4.20 31.22
N HIS A 129 -32.07 3.35 30.62
CA HIS A 129 -33.42 3.83 30.33
C HIS A 129 -34.10 3.99 31.70
N PRO A 130 -34.83 5.10 31.93
CA PRO A 130 -35.69 5.14 33.10
C PRO A 130 -36.57 3.88 33.08
N GLY A 131 -36.75 3.24 34.23
CA GLY A 131 -37.73 2.17 34.35
C GLY A 131 -39.08 2.71 33.87
N PRO A 132 -39.95 1.87 33.27
CA PRO A 132 -41.29 2.31 32.95
C PRO A 132 -41.91 2.76 34.28
N GLY A 133 -42.08 4.08 34.45
CA GLY A 133 -42.77 4.63 35.61
C GLY A 133 -44.21 4.11 35.65
N ARG A 134 -44.99 4.54 36.65
CA ARG A 134 -46.44 4.23 36.67
C ARG A 134 -47.11 4.85 35.44
N THR A 135 -47.46 4.03 34.45
CA THR A 135 -48.32 4.42 33.33
C THR A 135 -49.78 4.11 33.68
N ALA A 136 -50.70 5.06 33.48
CA ALA A 136 -52.13 4.79 33.55
C ALA A 136 -52.48 3.66 32.55
N GLY A 137 -53.37 2.75 32.93
CA GLY A 137 -53.58 1.44 32.28
C GLY A 137 -54.10 1.42 30.84
N GLU A 138 -54.03 2.54 30.11
CA GLU A 138 -54.23 2.59 28.67
C GLU A 138 -52.85 2.69 28.01
N GLY A 139 -52.37 1.55 27.50
CA GLY A 139 -51.06 1.47 26.84
C GLY A 139 -50.91 2.54 25.74
N MET A 140 -49.70 3.08 25.60
CA MET A 140 -49.38 4.01 24.51
C MET A 140 -49.72 3.37 23.16
N ARG A 141 -50.61 3.99 22.39
CA ARG A 141 -50.81 3.62 20.97
C ARG A 141 -49.47 3.75 20.26
N ALA A 142 -49.06 2.69 19.56
CA ALA A 142 -47.85 2.71 18.76
C ALA A 142 -47.96 3.82 17.70
N THR A 143 -47.18 4.88 17.86
CA THR A 143 -47.02 5.87 16.80
C THR A 143 -46.23 5.19 15.69
N PRO A 144 -46.79 5.06 14.47
CA PRO A 144 -46.06 4.46 13.37
C PRO A 144 -44.79 5.28 13.12
N SER A 145 -43.67 4.61 12.86
CA SER A 145 -42.44 5.32 12.51
C SER A 145 -42.70 6.10 11.21
N GLY A 146 -42.46 7.41 11.20
CA GLY A 146 -42.48 8.23 9.98
C GLY A 146 -41.34 7.90 8.99
N ARG A 147 -40.69 6.74 9.15
CA ARG A 147 -39.67 6.26 8.23
C ARG A 147 -40.35 5.80 6.94
N PRO A 148 -39.85 6.18 5.76
CA PRO A 148 -40.37 5.68 4.50
C PRO A 148 -40.34 4.15 4.49
N SER A 149 -41.46 3.52 4.13
CA SER A 149 -41.56 2.06 4.00
C SER A 149 -40.76 1.51 2.81
N VAL A 150 -40.35 2.40 1.90
CA VAL A 150 -39.59 2.07 0.70
C VAL A 150 -38.35 2.95 0.63
N SER A 151 -37.18 2.32 0.50
CA SER A 151 -35.95 3.01 0.18
C SER A 151 -35.79 3.04 -1.34
N PRO A 152 -35.48 4.20 -1.96
CA PRO A 152 -35.18 4.25 -3.39
C PRO A 152 -33.91 3.46 -3.71
N ASP A 153 -33.84 2.91 -4.93
CA ASP A 153 -32.62 2.28 -5.44
C ASP A 153 -31.47 3.32 -5.44
N PRO A 154 -30.28 3.00 -4.90
CA PRO A 154 -29.12 3.89 -4.88
C PRO A 154 -28.80 4.56 -6.23
N ARG A 155 -29.07 3.89 -7.35
CA ARG A 155 -28.81 4.40 -8.70
C ARG A 155 -29.81 5.45 -9.16
N GLU A 156 -30.99 5.52 -8.54
CA GLU A 156 -32.08 6.42 -8.93
C GLU A 156 -32.22 7.66 -8.03
N ILE A 157 -31.51 7.69 -6.89
CA ILE A 157 -31.60 8.77 -5.90
C ILE A 157 -31.40 10.15 -6.53
N GLY A 158 -30.40 10.29 -7.41
CA GLY A 158 -30.14 11.56 -8.10
C GLY A 158 -31.32 12.02 -8.96
N ARG A 159 -31.93 11.10 -9.72
CA ARG A 159 -33.08 11.38 -10.58
C ARG A 159 -34.32 11.76 -9.76
N VAL A 160 -34.63 10.98 -8.73
CA VAL A 160 -35.80 11.22 -7.85
C VAL A 160 -35.67 12.56 -7.11
N SER A 161 -34.47 12.89 -6.62
CA SER A 161 -34.18 14.15 -5.94
C SER A 161 -34.42 15.37 -6.85
N GLN A 162 -33.94 15.33 -8.10
CA GLN A 162 -34.15 16.41 -9.06
C GLN A 162 -35.62 16.54 -9.47
N PHE A 163 -36.31 15.41 -9.65
CA PHE A 163 -37.73 15.40 -9.97
C PHE A 163 -38.57 16.07 -8.88
N VAL A 164 -38.36 15.71 -7.61
CA VAL A 164 -39.06 16.31 -6.46
C VAL A 164 -38.76 17.80 -6.34
N ARG A 165 -37.49 18.20 -6.49
CA ARG A 165 -37.09 19.63 -6.48
C ARG A 165 -37.86 20.43 -7.54
N ASN A 166 -37.90 19.94 -8.78
CA ASN A 166 -38.58 20.64 -9.87
C ASN A 166 -40.09 20.72 -9.66
N ALA A 167 -40.70 19.67 -9.11
CA ALA A 167 -42.12 19.65 -8.77
C ALA A 167 -42.45 20.65 -7.65
N GLN A 168 -41.58 20.77 -6.64
CA GLN A 168 -41.75 21.74 -5.56
C GLN A 168 -41.65 23.18 -6.07
N VAL A 169 -40.64 23.49 -6.88
CA VAL A 169 -40.49 24.80 -7.52
C VAL A 169 -41.76 25.17 -8.31
N ARG A 170 -42.31 24.25 -9.11
CA ARG A 170 -43.56 24.52 -9.83
C ARG A 170 -44.74 24.77 -8.91
N ARG A 171 -44.79 24.14 -7.74
CA ARG A 171 -45.86 24.31 -6.76
C ARG A 171 -45.74 25.63 -6.00
N ASP A 172 -44.52 26.05 -5.70
CA ASP A 172 -44.24 27.28 -4.96
C ASP A 172 -44.45 28.54 -5.82
N PHE A 173 -44.32 28.40 -7.15
CA PHE A 173 -44.53 29.47 -8.13
C PHE A 173 -45.87 29.36 -8.89
N ALA A 174 -46.81 28.51 -8.43
CA ALA A 174 -48.18 28.40 -8.93
C ALA A 174 -49.16 29.01 -7.93
#